data_AF-A0A2E8UUQ3-F1
#
_entry.id   AF-A0A2E8UUQ3-F1
#
_cell.length_a   1.000
_cell.length_b   1.000
_cell.length_c   1.000
_cell.angle_alpha   90.00
_cell.angle_beta   90.00
_cell.angle_gamma   90.00
#
_symmetry.space_group_name_H-M   'P 1'
#
loop_
_entity.id
_entity.type
_entity.pdbx_description
1 polymer ?
#
loop_
_entity_poly.entity_id
_entity_poly.type
_entity_poly.pdbx_seq_one_letter_code
_entity_poly.pdbx_strand_id
1 'polypeptide(L)'
;MAHLVKSFKALRPQPSMADDVIAPPYDVINSKEASELAKDRPNSFLHISKPEIDLEDGIAYNDPEVYEKGKQNLDQMIENGVLIEDTEDMLYLYEMIDNDIHQLGIAAVGSVDAYEKELIKRHEFTKPDKELDRVKNISSLNAQTGPVLLTYLDNEELSSLLHSVANRETPIYDVQAIDGVTHRIYRVIESHEQEKILGIMNSMDSLFIADGHHRSAAAGVVKKKRQLENHQHTGQESYNYFLT
;
A
#
# COMPACT_ATOMS: atom_id res chain seq x y z
N MET A 1 -20.57 -7.21 12.56
CA MET A 1 -19.62 -6.14 12.98
C MET A 1 -18.91 -5.66 11.72
N ALA A 2 -18.55 -4.38 11.63
CA ALA A 2 -17.74 -3.92 10.50
C ALA A 2 -16.33 -4.51 10.64
N HIS A 3 -15.85 -5.25 9.64
CA HIS A 3 -14.45 -5.68 9.62
C HIS A 3 -13.55 -4.44 9.51
N LEU A 4 -12.55 -4.35 10.37
CA LEU A 4 -11.51 -3.33 10.36
C LEU A 4 -10.53 -3.58 9.21
N VAL A 5 -10.14 -4.83 9.00
CA VAL A 5 -9.18 -5.25 7.96
C VAL A 5 -9.59 -6.59 7.34
N LYS A 6 -9.12 -6.85 6.11
CA LYS A 6 -9.20 -8.16 5.46
C LYS A 6 -7.94 -8.44 4.61
N SER A 7 -7.78 -9.69 4.21
CA SER A 7 -6.79 -10.11 3.20
C SER A 7 -7.15 -9.58 1.80
N PHE A 8 -6.18 -9.61 0.89
CA PHE A 8 -6.32 -9.07 -0.45
C PHE A 8 -5.41 -9.77 -1.46
N LYS A 9 -5.74 -9.65 -2.74
CA LYS A 9 -4.84 -9.99 -3.85
C LYS A 9 -3.86 -8.85 -4.07
N ALA A 10 -2.58 -9.09 -3.83
CA ALA A 10 -1.56 -8.09 -4.04
C ALA A 10 -1.18 -8.00 -5.53
N LEU A 11 -1.14 -6.77 -6.06
CA LEU A 11 -0.34 -6.45 -7.22
C LEU A 11 1.07 -6.09 -6.73
N ARG A 12 2.05 -6.95 -7.00
CA ARG A 12 3.38 -6.89 -6.40
C ARG A 12 4.47 -7.26 -7.39
N PRO A 13 5.75 -6.91 -7.15
CA PRO A 13 6.83 -7.28 -8.04
C PRO A 13 6.98 -8.79 -8.22
N GLN A 14 7.40 -9.25 -9.39
CA GLN A 14 7.98 -10.59 -9.49
C GLN A 14 9.17 -10.68 -8.51
N PRO A 15 9.32 -11.77 -7.71
CA PRO A 15 10.38 -11.87 -6.70
C PRO A 15 11.78 -11.55 -7.22
N SER A 16 12.13 -11.97 -8.43
CA SER A 16 13.42 -11.70 -9.08
C SER A 16 13.63 -10.24 -9.50
N MET A 17 12.59 -9.41 -9.49
CA MET A 17 12.63 -8.00 -9.92
C MET A 17 12.49 -7.04 -8.73
N ALA A 18 12.43 -7.53 -7.49
CA ALA A 18 12.13 -6.71 -6.32
C ALA A 18 13.16 -5.57 -6.11
N ASP A 19 14.45 -5.87 -6.28
CA ASP A 19 15.54 -4.89 -6.17
C ASP A 19 15.51 -3.81 -7.28
N ASP A 20 14.94 -4.13 -8.44
CA ASP A 20 14.79 -3.19 -9.54
C ASP A 20 13.57 -2.28 -9.33
N VAL A 21 12.51 -2.81 -8.70
CA VAL A 21 11.26 -2.07 -8.47
C VAL A 21 11.31 -1.18 -7.24
N ILE A 22 12.00 -1.59 -6.16
CA ILE A 22 12.05 -0.82 -4.92
C ILE A 22 12.41 0.66 -5.15
N ALA A 23 11.69 1.54 -4.44
CA ALA A 23 11.85 2.98 -4.49
C ALA A 23 11.53 3.61 -3.12
N PRO A 24 12.12 4.76 -2.79
CA PRO A 24 11.74 5.52 -1.61
C PRO A 24 10.30 6.06 -1.72
N PRO A 25 9.67 6.46 -0.60
CA PRO A 25 8.36 7.12 -0.63
C PRO A 25 8.35 8.37 -1.51
N TYR A 26 7.26 8.58 -2.25
CA TYR A 26 7.16 9.67 -3.22
C TYR A 26 7.20 11.07 -2.58
N ASP A 27 6.86 11.19 -1.30
CA ASP A 27 6.74 12.46 -0.57
C ASP A 27 8.00 12.84 0.21
N VAL A 28 9.03 12.00 0.22
CA VAL A 28 10.33 12.31 0.84
C VAL A 28 11.39 12.78 -0.16
N ILE A 29 11.10 12.73 -1.47
CA ILE A 29 12.00 13.20 -2.53
C ILE A 29 11.29 14.14 -3.51
N ASN A 30 12.06 15.06 -4.11
CA ASN A 30 11.60 15.91 -5.20
C ASN A 30 11.78 15.24 -6.58
N SER A 31 11.19 15.80 -7.64
CA SER A 31 11.21 15.20 -8.97
C SER A 31 12.61 15.10 -9.59
N LYS A 32 13.53 16.01 -9.23
CA LYS A 32 14.93 15.94 -9.68
C LYS A 32 15.65 14.76 -9.02
N GLU A 33 15.50 14.62 -7.70
CA GLU A 33 16.04 13.47 -6.96
C GLU A 33 15.47 12.15 -7.49
N ALA A 34 14.16 12.11 -7.76
CA ALA A 34 13.50 10.94 -8.32
C ALA A 34 14.02 10.58 -9.73
N SER A 35 14.24 11.57 -10.60
CA SER A 35 14.81 11.36 -11.93
C SER A 35 16.22 10.78 -11.86
N GLU A 36 17.07 11.28 -10.95
CA GLU A 36 18.41 10.74 -10.75
C GLU A 36 18.38 9.32 -10.14
N LEU A 37 17.47 9.05 -9.20
CA LEU A 37 17.29 7.72 -8.60
C LEU A 37 16.71 6.70 -9.58
N ALA A 38 15.90 7.12 -10.55
CA ALA A 38 15.32 6.25 -11.57
C ALA A 38 16.23 6.09 -12.80
N LYS A 39 17.32 6.85 -12.87
CA LYS A 39 18.28 6.79 -13.97
C LYS A 39 18.84 5.38 -14.12
N ASP A 40 18.76 4.85 -15.34
CA ASP A 40 19.18 3.49 -15.70
C ASP A 40 18.43 2.37 -14.93
N ARG A 41 17.30 2.70 -14.29
CA ARG A 41 16.43 1.78 -13.54
C ARG A 41 15.00 1.77 -14.12
N PRO A 42 14.81 1.21 -15.33
CA PRO A 42 13.54 1.28 -16.06
C PRO A 42 12.35 0.63 -15.34
N ASN A 43 12.63 -0.25 -14.36
CA ASN A 43 11.60 -0.92 -13.55
C ASN A 43 11.35 -0.23 -12.20
N SER A 44 12.01 0.90 -11.89
CA SER A 44 11.82 1.59 -10.62
C SER A 44 10.37 2.03 -10.42
N PHE A 45 9.82 1.79 -9.23
CA PHE A 45 8.48 2.24 -8.87
C PHE A 45 8.33 3.77 -8.88
N LEU A 46 9.42 4.54 -8.99
CA LEU A 46 9.37 5.98 -9.21
C LEU A 46 8.67 6.36 -10.51
N HIS A 47 8.73 5.53 -11.55
CA HIS A 47 7.96 5.74 -12.79
C HIS A 47 6.44 5.74 -12.55
N ILE A 48 5.95 5.06 -11.51
CA ILE A 48 4.53 5.03 -11.13
C ILE A 48 4.20 6.08 -10.06
N SER A 49 5.10 6.27 -9.09
CA SER A 49 4.85 7.09 -7.90
C SER A 49 5.24 8.57 -8.06
N LYS A 50 6.15 8.87 -9.00
CA LYS A 50 6.50 10.22 -9.48
C LYS A 50 6.59 10.27 -11.01
N PRO A 51 5.48 10.04 -11.73
CA PRO A 51 5.51 9.89 -13.19
C PRO A 51 5.97 11.13 -13.95
N GLU A 52 6.00 12.30 -13.28
CA GLU A 52 6.50 13.54 -13.89
C GLU A 52 7.97 13.45 -14.33
N ILE A 53 8.74 12.47 -13.83
CA ILE A 53 10.12 12.23 -14.26
C ILE A 53 10.23 11.69 -15.70
N ASP A 54 9.13 11.18 -16.26
CA ASP A 54 9.06 10.62 -17.62
C ASP A 54 8.38 11.59 -18.61
N LEU A 55 8.20 12.85 -18.21
CA LEU A 55 7.57 13.90 -19.00
C LEU A 55 8.55 15.04 -19.30
N GLU A 56 8.13 15.99 -20.14
CA GLU A 56 8.93 17.18 -20.44
C GLU A 56 9.18 18.02 -19.17
N ASP A 57 10.40 18.57 -19.08
CA ASP A 57 10.80 19.44 -17.97
C ASP A 57 9.82 20.61 -17.78
N GLY A 58 9.35 20.81 -16.55
CA GLY A 58 8.47 21.92 -16.18
C GLY A 58 6.99 21.58 -16.12
N ILE A 59 6.57 20.38 -16.52
CA ILE A 59 5.23 19.87 -16.24
C ILE A 59 5.06 19.72 -14.72
N ALA A 60 3.97 20.27 -14.18
CA ALA A 60 3.68 20.22 -12.75
C ALA A 60 3.28 18.80 -12.33
N TYR A 61 3.69 18.36 -11.14
CA TYR A 61 3.39 17.02 -10.62
C TYR A 61 1.89 16.66 -10.55
N ASN A 62 1.01 17.66 -10.55
CA ASN A 62 -0.44 17.51 -10.46
C ASN A 62 -1.17 17.78 -11.78
N ASP A 63 -0.43 17.85 -12.89
CA ASP A 63 -0.97 17.94 -14.23
C ASP A 63 -1.70 16.63 -14.62
N PRO A 64 -2.84 16.70 -15.33
CA PRO A 64 -3.50 15.52 -15.88
C PRO A 64 -2.57 14.51 -16.59
N GLU A 65 -1.57 15.01 -17.34
CA GLU A 65 -0.62 14.16 -18.07
C GLU A 65 0.24 13.30 -17.15
N VAL A 66 0.54 13.78 -15.93
CA VAL A 66 1.31 13.00 -14.93
C VAL A 66 0.52 11.77 -14.47
N TYR A 67 -0.78 11.93 -14.23
CA TYR A 67 -1.60 10.79 -13.80
C TYR A 67 -1.79 9.77 -14.93
N GLU A 68 -1.94 10.25 -16.17
CA GLU A 68 -1.99 9.38 -17.34
C GLU A 68 -0.67 8.62 -17.55
N LYS A 69 0.46 9.31 -17.43
CA LYS A 69 1.79 8.70 -17.52
C LYS A 69 1.98 7.62 -16.45
N GLY A 70 1.60 7.90 -15.21
CA GLY A 70 1.67 6.91 -14.13
C GLY A 70 0.84 5.66 -14.42
N LYS A 71 -0.34 5.84 -15.02
CA LYS A 71 -1.18 4.71 -15.47
C LYS A 71 -0.48 3.91 -16.57
N GLN A 72 0.04 4.58 -17.61
CA GLN A 72 0.75 3.94 -18.70
C GLN A 72 1.94 3.12 -18.18
N ASN A 73 2.71 3.68 -17.25
CA ASN A 73 3.86 3.01 -16.64
C ASN A 73 3.44 1.79 -15.80
N LEU A 74 2.35 1.90 -15.02
CA LEU A 74 1.80 0.77 -14.26
C LEU A 74 1.37 -0.37 -15.20
N ASP A 75 0.56 -0.05 -16.22
CA ASP A 75 0.05 -1.03 -17.18
C ASP A 75 1.23 -1.72 -17.90
N GLN A 76 2.26 -0.96 -18.32
CA GLN A 76 3.45 -1.49 -18.96
C GLN A 76 4.25 -2.45 -18.05
N MET A 77 4.38 -2.16 -16.77
CA MET A 77 5.05 -3.05 -15.81
C MET A 77 4.27 -4.35 -15.60
N ILE A 78 2.94 -4.30 -15.62
CA ILE A 78 2.08 -5.49 -15.56
C ILE A 78 2.24 -6.33 -16.83
N GLU A 79 2.13 -5.71 -18.01
CA GLU A 79 2.25 -6.38 -19.31
C GLU A 79 3.62 -7.05 -19.50
N ASN A 80 4.69 -6.41 -19.01
CA ASN A 80 6.05 -6.94 -19.07
C ASN A 80 6.34 -8.01 -18.00
N GLY A 81 5.39 -8.31 -17.12
CA GLY A 81 5.56 -9.29 -16.04
C GLY A 81 6.48 -8.83 -14.90
N VAL A 82 6.78 -7.52 -14.83
CA VAL A 82 7.54 -6.91 -13.72
C VAL A 82 6.68 -6.91 -12.47
N LEU A 83 5.40 -6.56 -12.61
CA LEU A 83 4.38 -6.68 -11.57
C LEU A 83 3.45 -7.86 -11.89
N ILE A 84 3.11 -8.63 -10.86
CA ILE A 84 2.20 -9.78 -10.93
C ILE A 84 1.11 -9.62 -9.89
N GLU A 85 -0.10 -10.07 -10.23
CA GLU A 85 -1.23 -10.12 -9.29
C GLU A 85 -1.36 -11.52 -8.70
N ASP A 86 -1.52 -11.62 -7.39
CA ASP A 86 -1.78 -12.88 -6.73
C ASP A 86 -3.18 -13.43 -7.06
N THR A 87 -3.29 -14.76 -7.13
CA THR A 87 -4.54 -15.43 -7.53
C THR A 87 -5.59 -15.51 -6.41
N GLU A 88 -5.15 -15.41 -5.16
CA GLU A 88 -5.95 -15.60 -3.94
C GLU A 88 -5.71 -14.45 -2.95
N ASP A 89 -6.72 -14.16 -2.14
CA ASP A 89 -6.58 -13.17 -1.07
C ASP A 89 -5.61 -13.71 0.00
N MET A 90 -4.65 -12.89 0.39
CA MET A 90 -3.63 -13.27 1.37
C MET A 90 -3.31 -12.11 2.33
N LEU A 91 -2.81 -12.46 3.51
CA LEU A 91 -2.10 -11.53 4.38
C LEU A 91 -0.60 -11.65 4.19
N TYR A 92 0.09 -10.53 4.30
CA TYR A 92 1.55 -10.50 4.29
C TYR A 92 2.05 -9.93 5.60
N LEU A 93 3.19 -10.42 6.06
CA LEU A 93 3.94 -9.74 7.10
C LEU A 93 4.97 -8.83 6.44
N TYR A 94 5.13 -7.65 7.00
CA TYR A 94 6.15 -6.70 6.59
C TYR A 94 7.09 -6.48 7.75
N GLU A 95 8.37 -6.74 7.53
CA GLU A 95 9.43 -6.50 8.49
C GLU A 95 10.36 -5.40 7.98
N MET A 96 10.63 -4.44 8.83
CA MET A 96 11.64 -3.41 8.62
C MET A 96 12.78 -3.63 9.61
N ILE A 97 14.01 -3.69 9.08
CA ILE A 97 15.22 -3.96 9.85
C ILE A 97 16.16 -2.78 9.67
N ASP A 98 16.37 -2.04 10.76
CA ASP A 98 17.36 -0.97 10.86
C ASP A 98 18.38 -1.37 11.94
N ASN A 99 19.56 -1.80 11.51
CA ASN A 99 20.59 -2.40 12.38
C ASN A 99 20.02 -3.60 13.16
N ASP A 100 20.04 -3.54 14.50
CA ASP A 100 19.53 -4.59 15.38
C ASP A 100 18.03 -4.41 15.72
N ILE A 101 17.37 -3.39 15.17
CA ILE A 101 15.96 -3.09 15.44
C ILE A 101 15.10 -3.74 14.35
N HIS A 102 14.26 -4.69 14.77
CA HIS A 102 13.29 -5.36 13.92
C HIS A 102 11.88 -4.85 14.25
N GLN A 103 11.17 -4.36 13.24
CA GLN A 103 9.77 -3.94 13.36
C GLN A 103 8.90 -4.78 12.44
N LEU A 104 8.00 -5.57 13.03
CA LEU A 104 7.11 -6.46 12.30
C LEU A 104 5.67 -5.91 12.29
N GLY A 105 5.06 -5.90 11.11
CA GLY A 105 3.69 -5.48 10.88
C GLY A 105 2.96 -6.43 9.93
N ILE A 106 1.70 -6.10 9.66
CA ILE A 106 0.83 -6.86 8.76
C ILE A 106 0.45 -5.93 7.62
N ALA A 107 0.65 -6.37 6.38
CA ALA A 107 0.06 -5.73 5.21
C ALA A 107 -1.29 -6.37 4.89
N ALA A 108 -2.32 -5.54 4.83
CA ALA A 108 -3.73 -5.91 4.65
C ALA A 108 -4.47 -4.79 3.90
N VAL A 109 -5.80 -4.91 3.78
CA VAL A 109 -6.63 -3.77 3.37
C VAL A 109 -7.60 -3.37 4.49
N GLY A 110 -7.52 -2.10 4.89
CA GLY A 110 -8.36 -1.47 5.89
C GLY A 110 -9.71 -1.04 5.32
N SER A 111 -10.77 -1.16 6.12
CA SER A 111 -12.13 -0.83 5.71
C SER A 111 -12.36 0.68 5.70
N VAL A 112 -12.75 1.23 4.55
CA VAL A 112 -13.17 2.63 4.43
C VAL A 112 -14.41 2.89 5.28
N ASP A 113 -15.29 1.89 5.40
CA ASP A 113 -16.47 1.92 6.27
C ASP A 113 -16.09 2.08 7.76
N ALA A 114 -15.04 1.35 8.20
CA ALA A 114 -14.52 1.46 9.56
C ALA A 114 -13.85 2.82 9.81
N TYR A 115 -13.16 3.36 8.81
CA TYR A 115 -12.61 4.72 8.84
C TYR A 115 -13.72 5.78 8.98
N GLU A 116 -14.78 5.69 8.16
CA GLU A 116 -15.92 6.62 8.21
C GLU A 116 -16.69 6.56 9.55
N LYS A 117 -16.70 5.39 10.20
CA LYS A 117 -17.32 5.15 11.52
C LYS A 117 -16.37 5.41 12.69
N GLU A 118 -15.20 5.99 12.44
CA GLU A 118 -14.18 6.32 13.45
C GLU A 118 -13.67 5.11 14.26
N LEU A 119 -13.75 3.91 13.67
CA LEU A 119 -13.11 2.69 14.18
C LEU A 119 -11.66 2.55 13.66
N ILE A 120 -11.36 3.11 12.49
CA ILE A 120 -9.98 3.42 12.10
C ILE A 120 -9.78 4.92 12.32
N LYS A 121 -9.08 5.26 13.40
CA LYS A 121 -9.03 6.60 13.98
C LYS A 121 -7.96 7.47 13.34
N ARG A 122 -8.36 8.66 12.93
CA ARG A 122 -7.48 9.75 12.51
C ARG A 122 -7.08 10.62 13.69
N HIS A 123 -5.89 11.21 13.62
CA HIS A 123 -5.41 12.19 14.61
C HIS A 123 -5.06 13.56 14.01
N GLU A 124 -5.22 13.73 12.70
CA GLU A 124 -5.05 15.01 12.00
C GLU A 124 -6.12 15.21 10.89
N PHE A 125 -6.25 16.46 10.46
CA PHE A 125 -7.08 16.85 9.31
C PHE A 125 -6.27 16.79 8.02
N THR A 126 -6.93 16.43 6.92
CA THR A 126 -6.33 16.44 5.58
C THR A 126 -6.39 17.82 4.95
N LYS A 127 -5.45 18.11 4.05
CA LYS A 127 -5.46 19.30 3.20
C LYS A 127 -6.17 18.98 1.88
N PRO A 128 -7.17 19.78 1.45
CA PRO A 128 -7.95 19.49 0.24
C PRO A 128 -7.10 19.26 -1.02
N ASP A 129 -6.05 20.06 -1.24
CA ASP A 129 -5.21 19.93 -2.44
C ASP A 129 -4.43 18.61 -2.47
N LYS A 130 -3.90 18.17 -1.31
CA LYS A 130 -3.19 16.90 -1.17
C LYS A 130 -4.12 15.71 -1.30
N GLU A 131 -5.34 15.83 -0.79
CA GLU A 131 -6.36 14.80 -0.94
C GLU A 131 -6.80 14.65 -2.39
N LEU A 132 -7.08 15.76 -3.09
CA LEU A 132 -7.48 15.74 -4.50
C LEU A 132 -6.43 15.09 -5.39
N ASP A 133 -5.15 15.40 -5.15
CA ASP A 133 -4.04 14.76 -5.84
C ASP A 133 -4.05 13.24 -5.66
N ARG A 134 -4.25 12.75 -4.43
CA ARG A 134 -4.36 11.31 -4.16
C ARG A 134 -5.61 10.68 -4.76
N VAL A 135 -6.75 11.39 -4.78
CA VAL A 135 -7.97 10.93 -5.46
C VAL A 135 -7.73 10.74 -6.96
N LYS A 136 -7.09 11.70 -7.62
CA LYS A 136 -6.74 11.62 -9.04
C LYS A 136 -5.77 10.47 -9.31
N ASN A 137 -4.75 10.30 -8.46
CA ASN A 137 -3.79 9.21 -8.57
C ASN A 137 -4.48 7.83 -8.47
N ILE A 138 -5.22 7.56 -7.40
CA ILE A 138 -5.94 6.28 -7.21
C ILE A 138 -6.97 6.05 -8.34
N SER A 139 -7.68 7.10 -8.75
CA SER A 139 -8.68 6.99 -9.82
C SER A 139 -8.06 6.64 -11.17
N SER A 140 -6.91 7.24 -11.49
CA SER A 140 -6.23 7.05 -12.77
C SER A 140 -5.51 5.69 -12.82
N LEU A 141 -4.79 5.32 -11.76
CA LEU A 141 -4.10 4.04 -11.68
C LEU A 141 -5.07 2.86 -11.55
N ASN A 142 -6.27 3.09 -11.00
CA ASN A 142 -7.14 2.04 -10.52
C ASN A 142 -6.47 1.11 -9.48
N ALA A 143 -5.48 1.65 -8.76
CA ALA A 143 -4.68 0.96 -7.77
C ALA A 143 -4.29 1.93 -6.64
N GLN A 144 -3.86 1.40 -5.50
CA GLN A 144 -3.32 2.17 -4.38
C GLN A 144 -1.83 1.89 -4.26
N THR A 145 -1.01 2.92 -4.40
CA THR A 145 0.46 2.83 -4.50
C THR A 145 1.19 3.36 -3.26
N GLY A 146 0.45 3.73 -2.22
CA GLY A 146 0.99 4.19 -0.94
C GLY A 146 0.20 3.59 0.22
N PRO A 147 0.72 2.53 0.86
CA PRO A 147 0.09 1.95 2.05
C PRO A 147 -0.12 3.00 3.15
N VAL A 148 -1.21 2.87 3.90
CA VAL A 148 -1.47 3.65 5.11
C VAL A 148 -0.79 2.95 6.28
N LEU A 149 -0.02 3.66 7.10
CA LEU A 149 0.54 3.04 8.30
C LEU A 149 -0.51 3.10 9.42
N LEU A 150 -1.07 1.95 9.75
CA LEU A 150 -1.94 1.79 10.91
C LEU A 150 -1.15 1.23 12.11
N THR A 151 -1.54 1.65 13.31
CA THR A 151 -1.10 1.11 14.58
C THR A 151 -2.30 0.62 15.38
N TYR A 152 -2.03 -0.23 16.36
CA TYR A 152 -3.05 -0.86 17.19
C TYR A 152 -2.55 -1.00 18.63
N LEU A 153 -3.48 -1.24 19.55
CA LEU A 153 -3.12 -1.54 20.94
C LEU A 153 -2.41 -2.89 21.00
N ASP A 154 -1.32 -2.93 21.77
CA ASP A 154 -0.49 -4.12 21.87
C ASP A 154 -1.30 -5.38 22.23
N ASN A 155 -0.93 -6.49 21.59
CA ASN A 155 -1.59 -7.77 21.75
C ASN A 155 -0.53 -8.88 21.68
N GLU A 156 -0.22 -9.46 22.83
CA GLU A 156 0.85 -10.47 22.96
C GLU A 156 0.61 -11.71 22.10
N GLU A 157 -0.65 -12.14 21.95
CA GLU A 157 -1.01 -13.30 21.14
C GLU A 157 -0.74 -13.03 19.66
N LEU A 158 -1.15 -11.86 19.16
CA LEU A 158 -0.88 -11.43 17.80
C LEU A 158 0.62 -11.30 17.58
N SER A 159 1.33 -10.58 18.45
CA SER A 159 2.78 -10.39 18.37
C SER A 159 3.50 -11.75 18.30
N SER A 160 3.17 -12.68 19.19
CA SER A 160 3.77 -14.03 19.20
C SER A 160 3.50 -14.79 17.91
N LEU A 161 2.28 -14.67 17.35
CA LEU A 161 1.92 -15.29 16.08
C LEU A 161 2.71 -14.69 14.91
N LEU A 162 2.82 -13.36 14.82
CA LEU A 162 3.59 -12.70 13.76
C LEU A 162 5.06 -13.15 13.78
N HIS A 163 5.69 -13.14 14.96
CA HIS A 163 7.07 -13.61 15.11
C HIS A 163 7.23 -15.10 14.76
N SER A 164 6.26 -15.95 15.14
CA SER A 164 6.28 -17.37 14.77
C SER A 164 6.26 -17.57 13.26
N VAL A 165 5.43 -16.81 12.53
CA VAL A 165 5.37 -16.86 11.08
C VAL A 165 6.68 -16.35 10.47
N ALA A 166 7.16 -15.17 10.88
CA ALA A 166 8.39 -14.58 10.34
C ALA A 166 9.64 -15.44 10.57
N ASN A 167 9.71 -16.16 11.70
CA ASN A 167 10.83 -17.07 12.00
C ASN A 167 10.76 -18.40 11.22
N ARG A 168 9.57 -18.81 10.78
CA ARG A 168 9.35 -20.07 10.07
C ARG A 168 9.42 -19.91 8.55
N GLU A 169 8.81 -18.85 8.04
CA GLU A 169 8.67 -18.62 6.61
C GLU A 169 9.92 -17.98 6.00
N THR A 170 10.21 -18.33 4.74
CA THR A 170 11.21 -17.60 3.96
C THR A 170 10.54 -16.35 3.36
N PRO A 171 11.15 -15.16 3.50
CA PRO A 171 10.57 -13.96 2.92
C PRO A 171 10.53 -14.06 1.39
N ILE A 172 9.44 -13.59 0.79
CA ILE A 172 9.31 -13.49 -0.67
C ILE A 172 10.11 -12.31 -1.25
N TYR A 173 10.42 -11.32 -0.40
CA TYR A 173 11.31 -10.20 -0.71
C TYR A 173 12.24 -10.00 0.49
N ASP A 174 13.53 -9.84 0.24
CA ASP A 174 14.55 -9.44 1.22
C ASP A 174 15.46 -8.45 0.51
N VAL A 175 15.11 -7.16 0.59
CA VAL A 175 15.68 -6.09 -0.23
C VAL A 175 16.21 -4.97 0.66
N GLN A 176 17.40 -4.46 0.36
CA GLN A 176 17.98 -3.34 1.10
C GLN A 176 17.70 -2.02 0.37
N ALA A 177 17.07 -1.07 1.06
CA ALA A 177 16.83 0.27 0.54
C ALA A 177 18.12 1.11 0.54
N ILE A 178 18.07 2.23 -0.19
CA ILE A 178 19.21 3.15 -0.37
C ILE A 178 19.69 3.81 0.93
N ASP A 179 18.84 3.86 1.95
CA ASP A 179 19.15 4.37 3.29
C ASP A 179 19.77 3.31 4.20
N GLY A 180 19.91 2.07 3.72
CA GLY A 180 20.49 0.94 4.44
C GLY A 180 19.47 0.07 5.18
N VAL A 181 18.20 0.47 5.24
CA VAL A 181 17.13 -0.31 5.88
C VAL A 181 16.81 -1.54 5.03
N THR A 182 16.74 -2.70 5.68
CA THR A 182 16.32 -3.93 5.01
C THR A 182 14.82 -4.12 5.18
N HIS A 183 14.14 -4.38 4.06
CA HIS A 183 12.72 -4.64 4.02
C HIS A 183 12.47 -6.10 3.65
N ARG A 184 11.70 -6.78 4.48
CA ARG A 184 11.26 -8.16 4.21
C ARG A 184 9.76 -8.26 4.17
N ILE A 185 9.28 -9.10 3.26
CA ILE A 185 7.86 -9.43 3.16
C ILE A 185 7.70 -10.94 3.18
N TYR A 186 6.80 -11.42 4.01
CA TYR A 186 6.46 -12.82 4.17
C TYR A 186 5.02 -13.05 3.77
N ARG A 187 4.73 -14.20 3.16
CA ARG A 187 3.35 -14.64 2.94
C ARG A 187 2.87 -15.41 4.16
N VAL A 188 1.67 -15.11 4.65
CA VAL A 188 1.02 -15.95 5.66
C VAL A 188 0.30 -17.09 4.93
N ILE A 189 1.01 -18.20 4.71
CA ILE A 189 0.53 -19.30 3.84
C ILE A 189 -0.62 -20.08 4.51
N GLU A 190 -0.53 -20.30 5.81
CA GLU A 190 -1.47 -21.12 6.55
C GLU A 190 -2.81 -20.39 6.77
N SER A 191 -3.90 -20.96 6.26
CA SER A 191 -5.24 -20.34 6.34
C SER A 191 -5.69 -20.10 7.78
N HIS A 192 -5.40 -21.04 8.68
CA HIS A 192 -5.76 -20.91 10.09
C HIS A 192 -5.02 -19.76 10.80
N GLU A 193 -3.79 -19.44 10.37
CA GLU A 193 -3.04 -18.29 10.90
C GLU A 193 -3.61 -16.98 10.35
N GLN A 194 -3.96 -16.94 9.06
CA GLN A 194 -4.66 -15.79 8.47
C GLN A 194 -5.98 -15.50 9.18
N GLU A 195 -6.81 -16.53 9.40
CA GLU A 195 -8.08 -16.42 10.14
C GLU A 195 -7.86 -15.93 11.56
N LYS A 196 -6.83 -16.42 12.25
CA LYS A 196 -6.50 -16.00 13.61
C LYS A 196 -6.03 -14.54 13.68
N ILE A 197 -5.13 -14.13 12.78
CA ILE A 197 -4.67 -12.73 12.67
C ILE A 197 -5.87 -11.81 12.42
N LEU A 198 -6.70 -12.13 11.41
CA LEU A 198 -7.90 -11.34 11.09
C LEU A 198 -8.90 -11.35 12.25
N GLY A 199 -9.06 -12.46 12.96
CA GLY A 199 -9.94 -12.57 14.13
C GLY A 199 -9.52 -11.62 15.24
N ILE A 200 -8.23 -11.62 15.60
CA ILE A 200 -7.69 -10.71 16.63
C ILE A 200 -7.84 -9.26 16.17
N MET A 201 -7.36 -8.93 14.97
CA MET A 201 -7.40 -7.55 14.44
C MET A 201 -8.83 -7.01 14.37
N ASN A 202 -9.79 -7.81 13.90
CA ASN A 202 -11.19 -7.40 13.79
C ASN A 202 -11.97 -7.44 15.11
N SER A 203 -11.37 -7.98 16.18
CA SER A 203 -11.95 -7.92 17.53
C SER A 203 -11.54 -6.66 18.31
N MET A 204 -10.56 -5.91 17.82
CA MET A 204 -10.11 -4.67 18.44
C MET A 204 -11.17 -3.58 18.34
N ASP A 205 -11.26 -2.73 19.36
CA ASP A 205 -12.18 -1.60 19.36
C ASP A 205 -11.84 -0.59 18.24
N SER A 206 -10.56 -0.41 17.95
CA SER A 206 -10.09 0.54 16.94
C SER A 206 -8.67 0.24 16.47
N LEU A 207 -8.37 0.69 15.24
CA LEU A 207 -7.02 0.91 14.73
C LEU A 207 -6.76 2.42 14.66
N PHE A 208 -5.51 2.83 14.57
CA PHE A 208 -5.11 4.24 14.57
C PHE A 208 -4.22 4.53 13.37
N ILE A 209 -4.52 5.57 12.61
CA ILE A 209 -3.65 6.02 11.52
C ILE A 209 -2.44 6.69 12.16
N ALA A 210 -1.25 6.14 11.93
CA ALA A 210 0.02 6.76 12.28
C ALA A 210 0.54 7.63 11.13
N ASP A 211 0.42 7.15 9.89
CA ASP A 211 0.70 7.93 8.67
C ASP A 211 -0.27 7.56 7.54
N GLY A 212 -0.56 8.52 6.66
CA GLY A 212 -1.38 8.29 5.46
C GLY A 212 -2.80 8.81 5.51
N HIS A 213 -3.11 9.81 6.34
CA HIS A 213 -4.47 10.38 6.49
C HIS A 213 -5.06 10.87 5.17
N HIS A 214 -4.25 11.50 4.31
CA HIS A 214 -4.65 11.92 2.97
C HIS A 214 -4.99 10.73 2.07
N ARG A 215 -4.28 9.60 2.22
CA ARG A 215 -4.50 8.36 1.45
C ARG A 215 -5.79 7.67 1.90
N SER A 216 -6.05 7.59 3.21
CA SER A 216 -7.34 7.10 3.74
C SER A 216 -8.52 7.97 3.34
N ALA A 217 -8.41 9.30 3.42
CA ALA A 217 -9.47 10.22 3.01
C ALA A 217 -9.77 10.13 1.51
N ALA A 218 -8.72 10.10 0.68
CA ALA A 218 -8.85 9.93 -0.76
C ALA A 218 -9.53 8.59 -1.12
N ALA A 219 -9.24 7.51 -0.40
CA ALA A 219 -9.93 6.23 -0.57
C ALA A 219 -11.44 6.35 -0.30
N GLY A 220 -11.84 7.13 0.72
CA GLY A 220 -13.25 7.46 0.99
C GLY A 220 -13.94 8.18 -0.18
N VAL A 221 -13.28 9.17 -0.78
CA VAL A 221 -13.81 9.89 -1.94
C VAL A 221 -13.94 8.97 -3.15
N VAL A 222 -12.93 8.14 -3.42
CA VAL A 222 -12.93 7.18 -4.54
C VAL A 222 -14.00 6.12 -4.34
N LYS A 223 -14.15 5.55 -3.13
CA LYS A 223 -15.23 4.62 -2.77
C LYS A 223 -16.59 5.22 -3.15
N LYS A 224 -16.89 6.42 -2.64
CA LYS A 224 -18.19 7.06 -2.85
C LYS A 224 -18.48 7.28 -4.33
N LYS A 225 -17.49 7.72 -5.10
CA LYS A 225 -17.64 7.89 -6.56
C LYS A 225 -17.95 6.56 -7.25
N ARG A 226 -17.15 5.52 -6.99
CA ARG A 226 -17.33 4.20 -7.63
C ARG A 226 -18.61 3.50 -7.21
N GLN A 227 -19.05 3.70 -5.98
CA GLN A 227 -20.33 3.19 -5.49
C GLN A 227 -21.51 3.79 -6.24
N LEU A 228 -21.46 5.09 -6.57
CA LEU A 228 -22.50 5.75 -7.39
C LEU A 228 -22.51 5.28 -8.85
N GLU A 229 -21.33 4.92 -9.38
CA GLU A 229 -21.17 4.44 -10.76
C GLU A 229 -21.50 2.93 -10.90
N ASN A 230 -21.37 2.15 -9.83
CA ASN A 230 -21.62 0.71 -9.81
C ASN A 230 -23.05 0.36 -9.38
N HIS A 231 -23.95 0.15 -10.33
CA HIS A 231 -25.33 -0.28 -10.11
C HIS A 231 -25.46 -1.68 -9.47
N GLN A 232 -24.39 -2.48 -9.45
CA GLN A 232 -24.33 -3.81 -8.87
C GLN A 232 -23.53 -3.84 -7.56
N HIS A 233 -23.39 -2.70 -6.89
CA HIS A 233 -22.66 -2.60 -5.62
C HIS A 233 -23.19 -3.58 -4.56
N THR A 234 -22.26 -4.34 -3.98
CA THR A 234 -22.48 -5.37 -2.96
C THR A 234 -21.84 -5.03 -1.62
N GLY A 235 -20.92 -4.06 -1.59
CA GLY A 235 -20.10 -3.72 -0.42
C GLY A 235 -18.82 -4.55 -0.32
N GLN A 236 -18.60 -5.52 -1.21
CA GLN A 236 -17.40 -6.37 -1.23
C GLN A 236 -16.34 -5.91 -2.23
N GLU A 237 -16.65 -4.91 -3.06
CA GLU A 237 -15.72 -4.39 -4.07
C GLU A 237 -14.45 -3.85 -3.40
N SER A 238 -13.32 -3.94 -4.11
CA SER A 238 -12.01 -3.50 -3.62
C SER A 238 -11.98 -2.02 -3.23
N TYR A 239 -12.78 -1.17 -3.90
CA TYR A 239 -12.87 0.25 -3.58
C TYR A 239 -13.49 0.55 -2.21
N ASN A 240 -14.05 -0.44 -1.50
CA ASN A 240 -14.51 -0.28 -0.13
C ASN A 240 -13.36 -0.36 0.90
N TYR A 241 -12.12 -0.53 0.43
CA TYR A 241 -10.95 -0.74 1.27
C TYR A 241 -9.75 0.11 0.82
N PHE A 242 -8.76 0.27 1.71
CA PHE A 242 -7.48 0.88 1.41
C PHE A 242 -6.31 0.04 1.89
N LEU A 243 -5.23 -0.03 1.10
CA LEU A 243 -4.00 -0.73 1.45
C LEU A 243 -3.38 -0.14 2.73
N THR A 244 -3.04 -1.02 3.66
CA THR A 244 -2.44 -0.70 4.96
C THR A 244 -1.38 -1.70 5.36
#